data_AF-A0A3D3Z991-F1
#
_entry.id   AF-A0A3D3Z991-F1
#
_cell.length_a   1.000
_cell.length_b   1.000
_cell.length_c   1.000
_cell.angle_alpha   90.00
_cell.angle_beta   90.00
_cell.angle_gamma   90.00
#
_symmetry.space_group_name_H-M   'P 1'
#
loop_
_entity.id
_entity.type
_entity.pdbx_description
1 polymer ?
#
loop_
_entity_poly.entity_id
_entity_poly.type
_entity_poly.pdbx_seq_one_letter_code
_entity_poly.pdbx_strand_id
1 'polypeptide(L)'
;GTLVLHLSQKPEELAAYEEALANEEDELPDVTCYARVGESQIVYQITQSEFDALTDVSYDVLRHQKLFTADFDTVTSIDVALSGENYTFTYNPPEDKDGEDAEGTWTYNGKEFDVYDLKTALRAISASGFTDETPTGQEEISMTVHLDNEDFPTFTLTLYRLDGTNCIATVDGKAVALVSRSQTVDLIEAVNELTLGS
;
A
#
# COMPACT_ATOMS: atom_id res chain seq x y z
N GLY A 1 3.12 -18.11 -2.17
CA GLY A 1 2.42 -19.39 -1.92
C GLY A 1 1.05 -19.09 -1.37
N THR A 2 0.01 -19.84 -1.76
CA THR A 2 -1.37 -19.60 -1.34
C THR A 2 -1.70 -20.47 -0.12
N LEU A 3 -2.20 -19.86 0.95
CA LEU A 3 -2.74 -20.57 2.12
C LEU A 3 -4.27 -20.54 2.03
N VAL A 4 -4.92 -21.70 2.17
CA VAL A 4 -6.38 -21.82 2.24
C VAL A 4 -6.77 -22.20 3.66
N LEU A 5 -7.66 -21.43 4.28
CA LEU A 5 -8.22 -21.71 5.59
C LEU A 5 -9.74 -21.91 5.45
N HIS A 6 -10.24 -23.06 5.87
CA HIS A 6 -11.67 -23.34 5.94
C HIS A 6 -12.14 -23.10 7.37
N LEU A 7 -13.19 -22.30 7.53
CA LEU A 7 -13.82 -21.99 8.80
C LEU A 7 -15.25 -22.51 8.81
N SER A 8 -15.70 -23.05 9.94
CA SER A 8 -17.10 -23.45 10.13
C SER A 8 -17.51 -23.29 11.58
N GLN A 9 -18.80 -23.06 11.80
CA GLN A 9 -19.43 -23.00 13.11
C GLN A 9 -20.66 -23.90 13.11
N LYS A 10 -21.01 -24.47 14.27
CA LYS A 10 -22.20 -25.32 14.36
C LYS A 10 -23.48 -24.49 14.20
N PRO A 11 -24.33 -24.77 13.20
CA PRO A 11 -25.50 -23.94 12.90
C PRO A 11 -26.54 -23.88 14.02
N GLU A 12 -26.76 -24.99 14.73
CA GLU A 12 -27.75 -25.06 15.81
C GLU A 12 -27.33 -24.22 17.03
N GLU A 13 -26.05 -24.26 17.39
CA GLU A 13 -25.48 -23.46 18.49
C GLU A 13 -25.44 -21.97 18.13
N LEU A 14 -25.12 -21.64 16.88
CA LEU A 14 -25.19 -20.28 16.37
C LEU A 14 -26.62 -19.71 16.42
N ALA A 15 -27.62 -20.47 16.00
CA ALA A 15 -29.01 -20.02 16.04
C ALA A 15 -29.47 -19.71 17.47
N ALA A 16 -29.08 -20.55 18.44
CA ALA A 16 -29.36 -20.31 19.85
C ALA A 16 -28.62 -19.06 20.38
N TYR A 17 -27.37 -18.85 19.96
CA TYR A 17 -26.59 -17.65 20.29
C TYR A 17 -27.24 -16.37 19.74
N GLU A 18 -27.63 -16.36 18.47
CA GLU A 18 -28.28 -15.22 17.82
C GLU A 18 -29.64 -14.91 18.45
N GLU A 19 -30.42 -15.93 18.81
CA GLU A 19 -31.70 -15.76 19.52
C GLU A 19 -31.51 -15.15 20.92
N ALA A 20 -30.56 -15.68 21.71
CA ALA A 20 -30.23 -15.13 23.02
C ALA A 20 -29.71 -13.69 22.94
N LEU A 21 -28.89 -13.38 21.94
CA LEU A 21 -28.38 -12.04 21.68
C LEU A 21 -29.50 -11.06 21.31
N ALA A 22 -30.44 -11.47 20.45
CA ALA A 22 -31.59 -10.67 20.05
C ALA A 22 -32.57 -10.41 21.21
N ASN A 23 -32.64 -11.34 22.17
CA ASN A 23 -33.45 -11.24 23.37
C ASN A 23 -32.75 -10.49 24.54
N GLU A 24 -31.54 -9.97 24.31
CA GLU A 24 -30.72 -9.27 25.33
C GLU A 24 -30.50 -10.11 26.60
N GLU A 25 -30.30 -11.42 26.44
CA GLU A 25 -30.05 -12.32 27.57
C GLU A 25 -28.66 -12.06 28.20
N ASP A 26 -28.58 -12.13 29.54
CA ASP A 26 -27.34 -11.87 30.30
C ASP A 26 -26.25 -12.93 30.06
N GLU A 27 -26.63 -14.16 29.70
CA GLU A 27 -25.72 -15.27 29.41
C GLU A 27 -25.95 -15.76 27.98
N LEU A 28 -24.94 -15.62 27.13
CA LEU A 28 -24.97 -16.12 25.75
C LEU A 28 -24.42 -17.55 25.68
N PRO A 29 -25.06 -18.48 24.94
CA PRO A 29 -24.58 -19.84 24.80
C PRO A 29 -23.31 -19.91 23.94
N ASP A 30 -22.38 -20.80 24.27
CA ASP A 30 -21.15 -20.97 23.48
C ASP A 30 -21.45 -21.52 22.07
N VAL A 31 -20.76 -21.00 21.06
CA VAL A 31 -20.76 -21.54 19.69
C VAL A 31 -19.48 -22.34 19.45
N THR A 32 -19.61 -23.63 19.11
CA THR A 32 -18.46 -24.44 18.70
C THR A 32 -18.02 -24.06 17.29
N CYS A 33 -16.76 -23.66 17.16
CA CYS A 33 -16.13 -23.29 15.89
C CYS A 33 -14.99 -24.24 15.50
N TYR A 34 -14.71 -24.35 14.21
CA TYR A 34 -13.68 -25.21 13.64
C TYR A 34 -12.87 -24.51 12.55
N ALA A 35 -11.58 -24.86 12.45
CA ALA A 35 -10.67 -24.45 11.39
C ALA A 35 -9.95 -25.65 10.75
N ARG A 36 -9.73 -25.60 9.43
CA ARG A 36 -8.95 -26.59 8.67
C ARG A 36 -8.05 -25.90 7.65
N VAL A 37 -6.76 -26.26 7.65
CA VAL A 37 -5.76 -25.70 6.73
C VAL A 37 -5.69 -26.54 5.46
N GLY A 38 -6.07 -25.95 4.32
CA GLY A 38 -6.09 -26.60 3.01
C GLY A 38 -6.78 -27.97 3.03
N GLU A 39 -6.11 -28.96 2.45
CA GLU A 39 -6.58 -30.36 2.41
C GLU A 39 -6.08 -31.20 3.60
N SER A 40 -5.62 -30.56 4.68
CA SER A 40 -5.25 -31.27 5.91
C SER A 40 -6.42 -32.11 6.40
N GLN A 41 -6.12 -33.32 6.83
CA GLN A 41 -7.09 -34.21 7.47
C GLN A 41 -7.38 -33.81 8.93
N ILE A 42 -6.65 -32.82 9.46
CA ILE A 42 -6.80 -32.35 10.83
C ILE A 42 -7.77 -31.16 10.86
N VAL A 43 -8.84 -31.31 11.63
CA VAL A 43 -9.78 -30.23 11.97
C VAL A 43 -9.49 -29.79 13.40
N TYR A 44 -9.26 -28.50 13.58
CA TYR A 44 -9.02 -27.88 14.88
C TYR A 44 -10.33 -27.30 15.38
N GLN A 45 -10.68 -27.57 16.64
CA GLN A 45 -11.68 -26.77 17.33
C GLN A 45 -11.01 -25.46 17.76
N ILE A 46 -11.67 -24.34 17.49
CA ILE A 46 -11.23 -22.99 17.84
C ILE A 46 -12.32 -22.32 18.69
N THR A 47 -11.96 -21.27 19.42
CA THR A 47 -12.95 -20.49 20.19
C THR A 47 -13.81 -19.64 19.26
N GLN A 48 -14.97 -19.20 19.75
CA GLN A 48 -15.79 -18.21 19.04
C GLN A 48 -15.01 -16.92 18.80
N SER A 49 -14.23 -16.45 19.79
CA SER A 49 -13.37 -15.26 19.62
C SER A 49 -12.28 -15.42 18.56
N GLU A 50 -11.69 -16.62 18.40
CA GLU A 50 -10.74 -16.92 17.34
C GLU A 50 -11.44 -16.97 15.97
N PHE A 51 -12.64 -17.55 15.90
CA PHE A 51 -13.45 -17.59 14.69
C PHE A 51 -13.80 -16.17 14.25
N ASP A 52 -14.35 -15.36 15.15
CA ASP A 52 -14.73 -13.97 14.91
C ASP A 52 -13.52 -13.18 14.41
N ALA A 53 -12.38 -13.27 15.09
CA ALA A 53 -11.14 -12.60 14.68
C ALA A 53 -10.68 -13.02 13.28
N LEU A 54 -10.85 -14.31 12.90
CA LEU A 54 -10.49 -14.81 11.58
C LEU A 54 -11.48 -14.42 10.49
N THR A 55 -12.77 -14.24 10.83
CA THR A 55 -13.80 -13.77 9.90
C THR A 55 -13.90 -12.25 9.80
N ASP A 56 -13.43 -11.53 10.81
CA ASP A 56 -13.36 -10.06 10.86
C ASP A 56 -12.14 -9.51 10.07
N VAL A 57 -11.21 -10.40 9.68
CA VAL A 57 -10.13 -10.05 8.76
C VAL A 57 -10.71 -9.68 7.40
N SER A 58 -10.97 -8.40 7.19
CA SER A 58 -11.39 -7.88 5.89
C SER A 58 -10.23 -7.90 4.90
N TYR A 59 -10.54 -7.76 3.60
CA TYR A 59 -9.53 -7.56 2.56
C TYR A 59 -8.56 -6.43 2.91
N ASP A 60 -9.05 -5.37 3.55
CA ASP A 60 -8.25 -4.21 3.97
C ASP A 60 -7.26 -4.56 5.08
N VAL A 61 -7.58 -5.52 5.96
CA VAL A 61 -6.63 -6.01 6.98
C VAL A 61 -5.47 -6.78 6.33
N LEU A 62 -5.71 -7.43 5.19
CA LEU A 62 -4.70 -8.23 4.47
C LEU A 62 -3.94 -7.43 3.42
N ARG A 63 -4.45 -6.28 2.98
CA ARG A 63 -3.83 -5.50 1.91
C ARG A 63 -2.52 -4.88 2.38
N HIS A 64 -1.52 -4.91 1.51
CA HIS A 64 -0.22 -4.30 1.78
C HIS A 64 -0.38 -2.79 2.03
N GLN A 65 0.25 -2.30 3.11
CA GLN A 65 0.14 -0.89 3.49
C GLN A 65 1.03 0.01 2.63
N LYS A 66 2.23 -0.44 2.20
CA LYS A 66 3.04 0.37 1.28
C LYS A 66 2.40 0.42 -0.09
N LEU A 67 2.31 1.62 -0.64
CA LEU A 67 1.69 1.84 -1.95
C LEU A 67 2.66 1.51 -3.09
N PHE A 68 3.92 1.91 -2.97
CA PHE A 68 4.97 1.52 -3.91
C PHE A 68 5.61 0.19 -3.46
N THR A 69 5.41 -0.86 -4.26
CA THR A 69 5.87 -2.22 -3.95
C THR A 69 6.85 -2.80 -4.97
N ALA A 70 7.05 -2.10 -6.09
CA ALA A 70 8.03 -2.49 -7.09
C ALA A 70 9.45 -2.39 -6.53
N ASP A 71 10.36 -3.16 -7.13
CA ASP A 71 11.78 -3.00 -6.85
C ASP A 71 12.27 -1.70 -7.46
N PHE A 72 12.86 -0.84 -6.63
CA PHE A 72 13.31 0.47 -7.07
C PHE A 72 14.47 0.37 -8.07
N ASP A 73 15.22 -0.74 -8.04
CA ASP A 73 16.35 -0.94 -8.94
C ASP A 73 15.90 -1.23 -10.39
N THR A 74 14.60 -1.47 -10.59
CA THR A 74 13.97 -1.56 -11.92
C THR A 74 13.49 -0.21 -12.46
N VAL A 75 13.58 0.86 -11.67
CA VAL A 75 13.07 2.19 -12.10
C VAL A 75 14.00 2.79 -13.15
N THR A 76 13.43 3.21 -14.27
CA THR A 76 14.15 3.82 -15.40
C THR A 76 13.98 5.33 -15.46
N SER A 77 12.81 5.84 -15.08
CA SER A 77 12.56 7.28 -14.93
C SER A 77 11.40 7.55 -13.98
N ILE A 78 11.32 8.78 -13.49
CA ILE A 78 10.24 9.26 -12.64
C ILE A 78 9.79 10.63 -13.16
N ASP A 79 8.53 10.72 -13.58
CA ASP A 79 7.88 11.99 -13.88
C ASP A 79 7.13 12.48 -12.64
N VAL A 80 7.29 13.75 -12.30
CA VAL A 80 6.66 14.38 -11.14
C VAL A 80 5.95 15.65 -11.57
N ALA A 81 4.67 15.79 -11.20
CA ALA A 81 3.96 17.05 -11.23
C ALA A 81 3.81 17.58 -9.80
N LEU A 82 4.30 18.79 -9.55
CA LEU A 82 4.30 19.41 -8.24
C LEU A 82 4.11 20.93 -8.37
N SER A 83 3.11 21.48 -7.68
CA SER A 83 2.80 22.93 -7.71
C SER A 83 2.60 23.52 -9.12
N GLY A 84 2.15 22.69 -10.09
CA GLY A 84 1.92 23.10 -11.48
C GLY A 84 3.16 23.03 -12.39
N GLU A 85 4.31 22.66 -11.85
CA GLU A 85 5.54 22.38 -12.59
C GLU A 85 5.70 20.87 -12.82
N ASN A 86 6.40 20.49 -13.89
CA ASN A 86 6.70 19.10 -14.22
C ASN A 86 8.20 18.85 -14.23
N TYR A 87 8.62 17.73 -13.65
CA TYR A 87 10.00 17.31 -13.53
C TYR A 87 10.16 15.87 -14.03
N THR A 88 11.26 15.57 -14.70
CA THR A 88 11.59 14.21 -15.13
C THR A 88 12.98 13.85 -14.64
N PHE A 89 13.04 12.84 -13.78
CA PHE A 89 14.27 12.24 -13.28
C PHE A 89 14.57 10.98 -14.08
N THR A 90 15.82 10.83 -14.55
CA THR A 90 16.21 9.72 -15.42
C THR A 90 17.36 8.94 -14.81
N TYR A 91 17.23 7.60 -14.79
CA TYR A 91 18.31 6.69 -14.45
C TYR A 91 19.12 6.37 -15.71
N ASN A 92 20.43 6.60 -15.64
CA ASN A 92 21.38 6.23 -16.67
C ASN A 92 22.12 4.98 -16.20
N PRO A 93 21.90 3.82 -16.84
CA PRO A 93 22.64 2.61 -16.49
C PRO A 93 24.14 2.80 -16.75
N PRO A 94 25.02 2.09 -16.02
CA PRO A 94 26.47 2.19 -16.21
C PRO A 94 26.86 1.77 -17.63
N GLU A 95 27.87 2.43 -18.21
CA GLU A 95 28.36 2.12 -19.55
C GLU A 95 28.96 0.70 -19.65
N ASP A 96 29.60 0.23 -18.58
CA ASP A 96 30.16 -1.12 -18.46
C ASP A 96 29.47 -1.86 -17.33
N LYS A 97 28.53 -2.75 -17.67
CA LYS A 97 27.74 -3.53 -16.71
C LYS A 97 28.52 -4.67 -16.05
N ASP A 98 29.72 -5.00 -16.57
CA ASP A 98 30.54 -6.11 -16.09
C ASP A 98 31.62 -5.65 -15.08
N GLY A 99 31.69 -4.34 -14.79
CA GLY A 99 32.57 -3.79 -13.77
C GLY A 99 32.10 -4.11 -12.34
N GLU A 100 33.03 -4.45 -11.44
CA GLU A 100 32.73 -4.75 -10.03
C GLU A 100 32.01 -3.61 -9.28
N ASP A 101 32.13 -2.36 -9.75
CA ASP A 101 31.49 -1.16 -9.21
C ASP A 101 30.53 -0.47 -10.21
N ALA A 102 29.93 -1.23 -11.12
CA ALA A 102 29.03 -0.69 -12.15
C ALA A 102 27.70 -0.22 -11.54
N GLU A 103 27.65 1.03 -11.08
CA GLU A 103 26.42 1.71 -10.63
C GLU A 103 26.00 2.77 -11.64
N GLY A 104 24.70 2.79 -11.97
CA GLY A 104 24.13 3.83 -12.82
C GLY A 104 23.89 5.13 -12.04
N THR A 105 23.75 6.24 -12.77
CA THR A 105 23.58 7.57 -12.17
C THR A 105 22.20 8.14 -12.43
N TRP A 106 21.67 8.88 -11.45
CA TRP A 106 20.41 9.61 -11.60
C TRP A 106 20.67 11.03 -12.05
N THR A 107 19.87 11.51 -13.00
CA THR A 107 20.04 12.86 -13.57
C THR A 107 18.74 13.64 -13.68
N TYR A 108 18.86 14.95 -13.50
CA TYR A 108 17.82 15.95 -13.74
C TYR A 108 18.43 17.13 -14.48
N ASN A 109 17.86 17.54 -15.61
CA ASN A 109 18.40 18.63 -16.46
C ASN A 109 19.91 18.46 -16.78
N GLY A 110 20.37 17.22 -16.97
CA GLY A 110 21.76 16.88 -17.26
C GLY A 110 22.72 16.99 -16.07
N LYS A 111 22.22 17.22 -14.85
CA LYS A 111 23.01 17.21 -13.61
C LYS A 111 22.75 15.92 -12.84
N GLU A 112 23.83 15.30 -12.37
CA GLU A 112 23.75 14.12 -11.51
C GLU A 112 23.29 14.50 -10.10
N PHE A 113 22.51 13.62 -9.47
CA PHE A 113 22.05 13.78 -8.09
C PHE A 113 21.96 12.43 -7.37
N ASP A 114 21.92 12.46 -6.03
CA ASP A 114 21.68 11.29 -5.20
C ASP A 114 20.18 11.04 -5.03
N VAL A 115 19.70 9.89 -5.52
CA VAL A 115 18.28 9.49 -5.46
C VAL A 115 17.82 9.02 -4.08
N TYR A 116 18.75 8.85 -3.13
CA TYR A 116 18.50 8.17 -1.86
C TYR A 116 17.27 8.72 -1.10
N ASP A 117 17.16 10.04 -0.95
CA ASP A 117 16.06 10.64 -0.18
C ASP A 117 14.72 10.51 -0.90
N LEU A 118 14.68 10.71 -2.23
CA LEU A 118 13.48 10.48 -3.04
C LEU A 118 13.03 9.01 -3.00
N LYS A 119 13.98 8.07 -3.17
CA LYS A 119 13.73 6.62 -3.07
C LYS A 119 13.17 6.27 -1.70
N THR A 120 13.74 6.84 -0.64
CA THR A 120 13.34 6.58 0.75
C THR A 120 11.94 7.13 1.02
N ALA A 121 11.65 8.37 0.63
CA ALA A 121 10.36 8.99 0.82
C ALA A 121 9.24 8.26 0.05
N LEU A 122 9.48 7.90 -1.22
CA LEU A 122 8.52 7.16 -2.02
C LEU A 122 8.21 5.77 -1.41
N ARG A 123 9.24 5.03 -0.97
CA ARG A 123 9.07 3.74 -0.27
C ARG A 123 8.50 3.90 1.13
N ALA A 124 8.57 5.09 1.72
CA ALA A 124 8.00 5.37 3.02
C ALA A 124 6.46 5.45 2.96
N ILE A 125 5.88 5.90 1.83
CA ILE A 125 4.44 6.08 1.65
C ILE A 125 3.66 4.80 2.01
N SER A 126 2.81 4.93 3.04
CA SER A 126 2.00 3.85 3.57
C SER A 126 0.57 4.31 3.85
N ALA A 127 -0.38 3.43 3.59
CA ALA A 127 -1.77 3.61 3.98
C ALA A 127 -1.90 3.68 5.51
N SER A 128 -2.49 4.77 6.03
CA SER A 128 -3.01 4.87 7.40
C SER A 128 -4.43 4.28 7.51
N GLY A 129 -5.11 4.12 6.37
CA GLY A 129 -6.40 3.45 6.21
C GLY A 129 -6.69 3.29 4.72
N PHE A 130 -7.67 2.45 4.37
CA PHE A 130 -8.11 2.28 2.98
C PHE A 130 -9.39 3.08 2.74
N THR A 131 -9.55 3.61 1.53
CA THR A 131 -10.72 4.42 1.15
C THR A 131 -10.96 4.33 -0.36
N ASP A 132 -12.23 4.43 -0.75
CA ASP A 132 -12.70 4.62 -2.12
C ASP A 132 -13.26 6.04 -2.35
N GLU A 133 -13.11 6.93 -1.37
CA GLU A 133 -13.53 8.32 -1.46
C GLU A 133 -12.88 9.02 -2.65
N THR A 134 -13.71 9.68 -3.48
CA THR A 134 -13.21 10.45 -4.62
C THR A 134 -12.50 11.70 -4.13
N PRO A 135 -11.23 11.94 -4.50
CA PRO A 135 -10.53 13.14 -4.07
C PRO A 135 -11.16 14.42 -4.62
N THR A 136 -11.46 15.37 -3.74
CA THR A 136 -11.99 16.70 -4.13
C THR A 136 -11.07 17.85 -3.73
N GLY A 137 -10.00 17.57 -2.98
CA GLY A 137 -9.06 18.57 -2.51
C GLY A 137 -7.95 18.88 -3.51
N GLN A 138 -7.00 19.71 -3.07
CA GLN A 138 -5.84 20.10 -3.86
C GLN A 138 -4.94 18.90 -4.13
N GLU A 139 -4.47 18.74 -5.37
CA GLU A 139 -3.36 17.85 -5.71
C GLU A 139 -2.06 18.40 -5.08
N GLU A 140 -1.47 17.64 -4.16
CA GLU A 140 -0.23 18.02 -3.48
C GLU A 140 0.99 17.59 -4.31
N ILE A 141 0.95 16.38 -4.87
CA ILE A 141 1.98 15.84 -5.76
C ILE A 141 1.38 14.69 -6.60
N SER A 142 1.83 14.57 -7.85
CA SER A 142 1.56 13.43 -8.73
C SER A 142 2.86 12.87 -9.27
N MET A 143 3.03 11.55 -9.27
CA MET A 143 4.23 10.85 -9.72
C MET A 143 3.87 9.71 -10.66
N THR A 144 4.63 9.57 -11.73
CA THR A 144 4.63 8.40 -12.60
C THR A 144 6.02 7.79 -12.59
N VAL A 145 6.13 6.57 -12.08
CA VAL A 145 7.37 5.79 -12.01
C VAL A 145 7.37 4.80 -13.16
N HIS A 146 8.39 4.87 -14.00
CA HIS A 146 8.59 3.96 -15.13
C HIS A 146 9.53 2.83 -14.72
N LEU A 147 9.17 1.60 -15.06
CA LEU A 147 9.83 0.38 -14.63
C LEU A 147 10.32 -0.42 -15.84
N ASP A 148 11.49 -1.04 -15.72
CA ASP A 148 11.97 -2.08 -16.64
C ASP A 148 11.24 -3.41 -16.36
N ASN A 149 9.94 -3.39 -16.65
CA ASN A 149 9.03 -4.52 -16.44
C ASN A 149 7.96 -4.53 -17.55
N GLU A 150 7.90 -5.60 -18.33
CA GLU A 150 6.98 -5.68 -19.47
C GLU A 150 5.50 -5.74 -19.06
N ASP A 151 5.20 -6.38 -17.92
CA ASP A 151 3.82 -6.59 -17.44
C ASP A 151 3.29 -5.37 -16.68
N PHE A 152 4.17 -4.68 -15.95
CA PHE A 152 3.86 -3.52 -15.12
C PHE A 152 4.86 -2.39 -15.40
N PRO A 153 4.81 -1.77 -16.60
CA PRO A 153 5.82 -0.80 -17.03
C PRO A 153 5.73 0.55 -16.30
N THR A 154 4.60 0.82 -15.64
CA THR A 154 4.36 2.10 -14.97
C THR A 154 3.60 1.89 -13.67
N PHE A 155 3.96 2.68 -12.68
CA PHE A 155 3.21 2.88 -11.45
C PHE A 155 2.89 4.38 -11.31
N THR A 156 1.62 4.73 -11.09
CA THR A 156 1.24 6.13 -10.83
C THR A 156 0.73 6.30 -9.41
N LEU A 157 1.17 7.38 -8.76
CA LEU A 157 0.73 7.78 -7.43
C LEU A 157 0.38 9.26 -7.45
N THR A 158 -0.84 9.60 -7.07
CA THR A 158 -1.25 10.99 -6.86
C THR A 158 -1.82 11.17 -5.46
N LEU A 159 -1.33 12.19 -4.76
CA LEU A 159 -1.72 12.51 -3.39
C LEU A 159 -2.54 13.81 -3.39
N TYR A 160 -3.79 13.72 -2.97
CA TYR A 160 -4.71 14.85 -2.84
C TYR A 160 -4.93 15.19 -1.38
N ARG A 161 -4.87 16.46 -1.01
CA ARG A 161 -5.19 16.90 0.35
C ARG A 161 -6.63 16.55 0.70
N LEU A 162 -6.83 15.83 1.81
CA LEU A 162 -8.15 15.60 2.38
C LEU A 162 -8.42 16.63 3.49
N ASP A 163 -7.50 16.74 4.44
CA ASP A 163 -7.57 17.65 5.58
C ASP A 163 -6.16 18.12 5.99
N GLY A 164 -6.00 18.65 7.21
CA GLY A 164 -4.71 19.10 7.73
C GLY A 164 -3.72 17.98 8.07
N THR A 165 -4.17 16.73 8.10
CA THR A 165 -3.46 15.56 8.62
C THR A 165 -3.32 14.44 7.58
N ASN A 166 -4.23 14.34 6.61
CA ASN A 166 -4.31 13.24 5.67
C ASN A 166 -4.42 13.72 4.21
N CYS A 167 -3.91 12.87 3.32
CA CYS A 167 -4.13 12.91 1.89
C CYS A 167 -4.88 11.65 1.44
N ILE A 168 -5.72 11.76 0.42
CA ILE A 168 -6.20 10.60 -0.34
C ILE A 168 -5.13 10.26 -1.36
N ALA A 169 -4.67 9.01 -1.33
CA ALA A 169 -3.79 8.44 -2.34
C ALA A 169 -4.62 7.76 -3.42
N THR A 170 -4.35 8.15 -4.66
CA THR A 170 -4.80 7.43 -5.84
C THR A 170 -3.62 6.70 -6.45
N VAL A 171 -3.81 5.42 -6.76
CA VAL A 171 -2.83 4.59 -7.47
C VAL A 171 -3.48 4.16 -8.78
N ASP A 172 -2.81 4.40 -9.90
CA ASP A 172 -3.33 4.09 -11.25
C ASP A 172 -4.72 4.68 -11.49
N GLY A 173 -4.90 5.93 -11.04
CA GLY A 173 -6.13 6.71 -11.19
C GLY A 173 -7.28 6.29 -10.25
N LYS A 174 -7.06 5.35 -9.34
CA LYS A 174 -8.09 4.89 -8.40
C LYS A 174 -7.74 5.28 -6.97
N ALA A 175 -8.68 5.88 -6.24
CA ALA A 175 -8.54 6.08 -4.81
C ALA A 175 -8.37 4.72 -4.13
N VAL A 176 -7.36 4.61 -3.26
CA VAL A 176 -7.03 3.36 -2.58
C VAL A 176 -6.81 3.53 -1.09
N ALA A 177 -6.30 4.68 -0.64
CA ALA A 177 -5.85 4.81 0.74
C ALA A 177 -5.85 6.25 1.24
N LEU A 178 -5.92 6.38 2.56
CA LEU A 178 -5.50 7.56 3.28
C LEU A 178 -4.01 7.44 3.59
N VAL A 179 -3.27 8.52 3.40
CA VAL A 179 -1.84 8.63 3.70
C VAL A 179 -1.65 9.83 4.61
N SER A 180 -0.73 9.72 5.58
CA SER A 180 -0.44 10.86 6.45
C SER A 180 0.16 12.01 5.63
N ARG A 181 -0.31 13.24 5.89
CA ARG A 181 0.21 14.43 5.21
C ARG A 181 1.69 14.66 5.52
N SER A 182 2.19 14.18 6.65
CA SER A 182 3.63 14.19 6.95
C SER A 182 4.42 13.44 5.88
N GLN A 183 4.02 12.22 5.53
CA GLN A 183 4.69 11.43 4.48
C GLN A 183 4.60 12.10 3.11
N THR A 184 3.46 12.73 2.80
CA THR A 184 3.31 13.54 1.58
C THR A 184 4.30 14.71 1.57
N VAL A 185 4.48 15.40 2.69
CA VAL A 185 5.43 16.51 2.82
C VAL A 185 6.85 16.01 2.66
N ASP A 186 7.24 14.91 3.32
CA ASP A 186 8.59 14.33 3.18
C ASP A 186 8.92 14.02 1.71
N LEU A 187 7.93 13.50 0.95
CA LEU A 187 8.08 13.23 -0.48
C LEU A 187 8.21 14.52 -1.31
N ILE A 188 7.43 15.55 -1.00
CA ILE A 188 7.52 16.85 -1.65
C ILE A 188 8.87 17.52 -1.36
N GLU A 189 9.36 17.45 -0.13
CA GLU A 189 10.66 17.98 0.27
C GLU A 189 11.78 17.28 -0.51
N ALA A 190 11.77 15.95 -0.59
CA ALA A 190 12.74 15.19 -1.36
C ALA A 190 12.74 15.58 -2.85
N VAL A 191 11.58 15.86 -3.46
CA VAL A 191 11.53 16.37 -4.84
C VAL A 191 12.06 17.79 -4.94
N ASN A 192 11.70 18.67 -4.00
CA ASN A 192 12.14 20.07 -4.00
C ASN A 192 13.65 20.22 -3.82
N GLU A 193 14.29 19.37 -3.01
CA GLU A 193 15.74 19.37 -2.85
C GLU A 193 16.46 19.12 -4.19
N LEU A 194 15.88 18.25 -5.03
CA LEU A 194 16.42 17.93 -6.35
C LEU A 194 16.15 19.03 -7.39
N THR A 195 15.04 19.75 -7.30
CA THR A 195 14.61 20.71 -8.32
C THR A 195 14.97 22.16 -8.02
N LEU A 196 15.10 22.53 -6.74
CA LEU A 196 15.55 23.87 -6.31
C LEU A 196 17.07 23.95 -6.16
N GLY A 197 17.74 22.80 -5.98
CA GLY A 197 19.20 22.70 -5.94
C GLY A 197 19.88 22.67 -7.33
N SER A 198 19.09 22.53 -8.40
CA SER A 198 19.56 22.38 -9.79
C SER A 198 19.61 23.68 -10.58
#